data_AF-A0A0F2RFE6-F1
#
_entry.id   AF-A0A0F2RFE6-F1
#
_cell.length_a   1.000
_cell.length_b   1.000
_cell.length_c   1.000
_cell.angle_alpha   90.00
_cell.angle_beta   90.00
_cell.angle_gamma   90.00
#
_symmetry.space_group_name_H-M   'P 1'
#
loop_
_entity.id
_entity.type
_entity.pdbx_description
1 polymer ?
#
loop_
_entity_poly.entity_id
_entity_poly.type
_entity_poly.pdbx_seq_one_letter_code
_entity_poly.pdbx_strand_id
1 'polypeptide(L)'
;MGSGAAPSIPVNKAAAAEDLVRCNGEGFVRYVGVPVVRPGDRIPEEGAYVSWEDLPVKTRILGPGIMATMDYVPDRLNVAVDRDGRIRRLYCG
;
A
#
# COMPACT_ATOMS: atom_id res chain seq x y z
N MET A 1 10.63 -16.04 25.69
CA MET A 1 11.00 -15.67 24.30
C MET A 1 9.70 -15.65 23.49
N GLY A 2 8.98 -14.52 23.56
CA GLY A 2 7.64 -14.42 22.97
C GLY A 2 7.74 -14.12 21.47
N SER A 3 7.37 -15.09 20.64
CA SER A 3 7.09 -14.87 19.22
C SER A 3 5.89 -13.92 19.11
N GLY A 4 6.15 -12.65 18.85
CA GLY A 4 5.14 -11.72 18.37
C GLY A 4 4.80 -12.08 16.93
N ALA A 5 3.87 -13.02 16.74
CA ALA A 5 3.27 -13.26 15.44
C ALA A 5 2.56 -11.96 15.02
N ALA A 6 3.05 -11.32 13.95
CA ALA A 6 2.29 -10.29 13.26
C ALA A 6 0.91 -10.89 12.92
N PRO A 7 -0.21 -10.20 13.23
CA PRO A 7 -1.52 -10.72 12.90
C PRO A 7 -1.58 -11.00 11.39
N SER A 8 -1.87 -12.25 11.07
CA SER A 8 -2.17 -12.72 9.72
C SER A 8 -3.38 -11.94 9.20
N ILE A 9 -3.13 -11.00 8.30
CA ILE A 9 -4.14 -10.18 7.62
C ILE A 9 -5.15 -11.13 6.94
N PRO A 10 -6.46 -10.91 7.09
CA PRO A 10 -7.47 -11.81 6.56
C PRO A 10 -7.44 -11.84 5.02
N VAL A 11 -7.53 -13.06 4.48
CA VAL A 11 -7.56 -13.35 3.04
C VAL A 11 -8.98 -13.13 2.51
N ASN A 12 -9.43 -11.89 2.52
CA ASN A 12 -10.57 -11.41 1.75
C ASN A 12 -10.37 -9.92 1.48
N LYS A 13 -10.38 -9.54 0.20
CA LYS A 13 -10.20 -8.13 -0.23
C LYS A 13 -11.19 -7.17 0.45
N ALA A 14 -12.36 -7.65 0.86
CA ALA A 14 -13.36 -6.87 1.59
C ALA A 14 -12.91 -6.49 3.01
N ALA A 15 -12.45 -7.44 3.84
CA ALA A 15 -11.96 -7.12 5.19
C ALA A 15 -10.69 -6.26 5.12
N ALA A 16 -9.83 -6.51 4.13
CA ALA A 16 -8.68 -5.66 3.86
C ALA A 16 -9.07 -4.22 3.44
N ALA A 17 -10.27 -3.99 2.93
CA ALA A 17 -10.75 -2.66 2.54
C ALA A 17 -11.33 -1.90 3.74
N GLU A 18 -12.11 -2.55 4.59
CA GLU A 18 -12.69 -1.96 5.80
C GLU A 18 -11.61 -1.40 6.74
N ASP A 19 -10.50 -2.13 6.91
CA ASP A 19 -9.35 -1.70 7.70
C ASP A 19 -8.64 -0.44 7.15
N LEU A 20 -8.88 -0.09 5.88
CA LEU A 20 -8.23 1.02 5.19
C LEU A 20 -9.09 2.29 5.11
N VAL A 21 -10.36 2.22 5.48
CA VAL A 21 -11.30 3.37 5.43
C VAL A 21 -10.74 4.58 6.18
N ARG A 22 -10.05 4.34 7.31
CA ARG A 22 -9.44 5.40 8.13
C ARG A 22 -8.41 6.25 7.38
N CYS A 23 -7.68 5.65 6.44
CA CYS A 23 -6.66 6.32 5.65
C CYS A 23 -7.08 6.52 4.18
N ASN A 24 -8.37 6.39 3.86
CA ASN A 24 -8.94 6.48 2.52
C ASN A 24 -8.31 5.49 1.51
N GLY A 25 -7.90 4.31 1.99
CA GLY A 25 -7.19 3.31 1.21
C GLY A 25 -8.08 2.19 0.64
N GLU A 26 -9.34 2.12 1.06
CA GLU A 26 -10.29 1.04 0.77
C GLU A 26 -10.49 0.82 -0.73
N GLY A 27 -10.54 1.91 -1.52
CA GLY A 27 -10.68 1.86 -2.98
C GLY A 27 -9.46 1.30 -3.71
N PHE A 28 -8.30 1.17 -3.03
CA PHE A 28 -7.04 0.77 -3.62
C PHE A 28 -6.72 -0.71 -3.45
N VAL A 29 -7.48 -1.46 -2.65
CA VAL A 29 -7.30 -2.92 -2.48
C VAL A 29 -7.40 -3.68 -3.80
N ARG A 30 -8.19 -3.16 -4.74
CA ARG A 30 -8.29 -3.73 -6.10
C ARG A 30 -6.98 -3.66 -6.90
N TYR A 31 -6.07 -2.78 -6.53
CA TYR A 31 -4.78 -2.55 -7.20
C TYR A 31 -3.61 -3.32 -6.57
N VAL A 32 -3.85 -4.22 -5.62
CA VAL A 32 -2.79 -5.14 -5.16
C VAL A 32 -2.26 -5.96 -6.35
N GLY A 33 -0.95 -5.93 -6.58
CA GLY A 33 -0.24 -6.52 -7.73
C GLY A 33 -0.04 -5.57 -8.92
N VAL A 34 -0.66 -4.39 -8.89
CA VAL A 34 -0.56 -3.35 -9.92
C VAL A 34 0.61 -2.40 -9.59
N PRO A 35 1.39 -1.92 -10.58
CA PRO A 35 2.46 -0.96 -10.33
C PRO A 35 1.91 0.41 -9.91
N VAL A 36 2.59 1.05 -8.97
CA VAL A 36 2.45 2.49 -8.74
C VAL A 36 3.47 3.23 -9.59
N VAL A 37 3.00 4.19 -10.38
CA VAL A 37 3.83 5.01 -11.28
C VAL A 37 4.01 6.39 -10.65
N ARG A 38 5.26 6.85 -10.51
CA ARG A 38 5.57 8.20 -10.01
C ARG A 38 5.70 9.19 -11.18
N PRO A 39 5.58 10.50 -10.92
CA PRO A 39 5.92 11.51 -11.91
C PRO A 39 7.33 11.29 -12.47
N GLY A 40 7.44 11.15 -13.78
CA GLY A 40 8.70 10.89 -14.48
C GLY A 40 9.08 9.41 -14.67
N ASP A 41 8.36 8.47 -14.06
CA ASP A 41 8.53 7.04 -14.33
C ASP A 41 7.98 6.68 -15.71
N ARG A 42 8.48 5.57 -16.29
CA ARG A 42 7.90 4.99 -17.51
C ARG A 42 6.54 4.38 -17.18
N ILE A 43 5.50 4.88 -17.87
CA ILE A 43 4.17 4.28 -17.82
C ILE A 43 4.20 2.92 -18.54
N PRO A 44 3.63 1.84 -17.97
CA PRO A 44 3.49 0.57 -18.67
C PRO A 44 2.71 0.73 -19.97
N GLU A 45 3.19 0.13 -21.07
CA GLU A 45 2.50 0.15 -22.36
C GLU A 45 1.21 -0.70 -22.35
N GLU A 46 1.16 -1.69 -21.45
CA GLU A 46 0.03 -2.59 -21.29
C GLU A 46 -0.29 -2.81 -19.81
N GLY A 47 -1.57 -3.10 -19.53
CA GLY A 47 -2.07 -3.44 -18.20
C GLY A 47 -2.48 -2.22 -17.36
N ALA A 48 -2.98 -2.51 -16.15
CA ALA A 48 -3.36 -1.47 -15.21
C ALA A 48 -2.13 -0.86 -14.53
N TYR A 49 -2.25 0.40 -14.11
CA TYR A 49 -1.32 1.08 -13.22
C TYR A 49 -2.11 1.99 -12.26
N VAL A 50 -1.47 2.44 -11.19
CA VAL A 50 -1.98 3.49 -10.29
C VAL A 50 -1.02 4.68 -10.36
N SER A 51 -1.51 5.87 -10.68
CA SER A 51 -0.69 7.07 -10.56
C SER A 51 -0.45 7.40 -9.09
N TRP A 52 0.76 7.81 -8.74
CA TRP A 52 1.07 8.35 -7.41
C TRP A 52 0.11 9.49 -7.04
N GLU A 53 -0.27 10.32 -8.01
CA GLU A 53 -1.11 11.50 -7.80
C GLU A 53 -2.57 11.15 -7.51
N ASP A 54 -3.01 9.93 -7.87
CA ASP A 54 -4.36 9.44 -7.59
C ASP A 54 -4.48 8.86 -6.16
N LEU A 55 -3.36 8.62 -5.48
CA LEU A 55 -3.35 8.11 -4.11
C LEU A 55 -3.82 9.20 -3.13
N PRO A 56 -4.34 8.82 -1.94
CA PRO A 56 -4.71 9.78 -0.92
C PRO A 56 -3.55 10.74 -0.58
N VAL A 57 -3.87 12.00 -0.28
CA VAL A 57 -2.88 13.06 -0.02
C VAL A 57 -1.83 12.63 1.02
N LYS A 58 -2.26 11.93 2.09
CA LYS A 58 -1.38 11.40 3.13
C LYS A 58 -0.92 9.99 2.78
N THR A 59 -0.14 9.82 1.71
CA THR A 59 0.39 8.50 1.31
C THR A 59 1.90 8.41 1.44
N ARG A 60 2.40 7.26 1.91
CA ARG A 60 3.82 6.88 1.91
C ARG A 60 3.99 5.58 1.14
N ILE A 61 4.85 5.58 0.11
CA ILE A 61 5.27 4.33 -0.55
C ILE A 61 6.53 3.81 0.11
N LEU A 62 6.52 2.52 0.43
CA LEU A 62 7.62 1.80 1.05
C LEU A 62 8.17 0.78 0.06
N GLY A 63 9.43 0.95 -0.33
CA GLY A 63 10.14 -0.01 -1.17
C GLY A 63 10.47 -1.31 -0.43
N PRO A 64 10.91 -2.34 -1.15
CA PRO A 64 11.29 -3.63 -0.57
C PRO A 64 12.44 -3.47 0.44
N GLY A 65 12.26 -4.02 1.64
CA GLY A 65 13.27 -3.99 2.70
C GLY A 65 13.36 -2.68 3.48
N ILE A 66 12.56 -1.67 3.14
CA ILE A 66 12.48 -0.43 3.92
C ILE A 66 11.71 -0.70 5.22
N MET A 67 12.38 -0.49 6.35
CA MET A 67 11.71 -0.39 7.65
C MET A 67 11.31 1.06 7.87
N ALA A 68 10.01 1.30 8.06
CA ALA A 68 9.53 2.60 8.52
C ALA A 68 9.76 2.74 10.03
N THR A 69 10.08 3.94 10.48
CA THR A 69 10.05 4.31 11.90
C THR A 69 8.62 4.21 12.43
N MET A 70 8.46 3.96 13.74
CA MET A 70 7.13 3.79 14.38
C MET A 70 6.43 5.10 14.72
N ASP A 71 6.60 6.13 13.89
CA ASP A 71 5.78 7.35 13.98
C ASP A 71 4.38 7.03 13.46
N TYR A 72 3.49 6.58 14.34
CA TYR A 72 2.13 6.19 13.96
C TYR A 72 1.30 7.41 13.54
N VAL A 73 0.95 7.47 12.27
CA VAL A 73 0.06 8.48 11.69
C VAL A 73 -1.22 7.78 11.21
N PRO A 74 -2.30 7.77 12.00
CA PRO A 74 -3.47 6.93 11.73
C PRO A 74 -4.15 7.19 10.38
N ASP A 75 -4.07 8.42 9.88
CA ASP A 75 -4.70 8.83 8.61
C ASP A 75 -3.77 8.65 7.40
N ARG A 76 -2.56 8.09 7.59
CA ARG A 76 -1.59 7.90 6.51
C ARG A 76 -1.77 6.54 5.87
N LEU A 77 -1.94 6.50 4.56
CA LEU A 77 -1.89 5.26 3.79
C LEU A 77 -0.43 4.88 3.55
N ASN A 78 -0.03 3.68 3.97
CA ASN A 78 1.23 3.08 3.54
C ASN A 78 0.96 2.11 2.40
N VAL A 79 1.73 2.27 1.33
CA VAL A 79 1.71 1.40 0.16
C VAL A 79 3.07 0.70 0.08
N ALA A 80 3.12 -0.55 0.51
CA ALA A 80 4.32 -1.36 0.39
C ALA A 80 4.39 -1.95 -1.02
N VAL A 81 5.51 -1.73 -1.71
CA VAL A 81 5.75 -2.23 -3.07
C VAL A 81 6.90 -3.21 -3.11
N ASP A 82 6.92 -4.08 -4.13
CA ASP A 82 8.07 -4.92 -4.43
C ASP A 82 9.13 -4.19 -5.27
N ARG A 83 10.13 -4.94 -5.77
CA ARG A 83 11.22 -4.40 -6.59
C ARG A 83 10.75 -3.86 -7.93
N ASP A 84 9.60 -4.32 -8.41
CA ASP A 84 9.01 -3.89 -9.68
C ASP A 84 7.99 -2.76 -9.47
N GLY A 85 7.89 -2.22 -8.25
CA GLY A 85 6.97 -1.14 -7.90
C GLY A 85 5.52 -1.61 -7.76
N ARG A 86 5.25 -2.92 -7.74
CA ARG A 86 3.90 -3.47 -7.61
C ARG A 86 3.44 -3.48 -6.17
N ILE A 87 2.18 -3.10 -5.95
CA ILE A 87 1.59 -3.05 -4.60
C ILE A 87 1.55 -4.47 -4.01
N ARG A 88 2.26 -4.66 -2.91
CA ARG A 88 2.28 -5.89 -2.12
C ARG A 88 1.30 -5.86 -0.96
N ARG A 89 1.15 -4.70 -0.32
CA ARG A 89 0.32 -4.51 0.87
C ARG A 89 -0.08 -3.04 1.02
N LEU A 90 -1.29 -2.83 1.53
CA LEU A 90 -1.79 -1.54 1.99
C LEU A 90 -2.06 -1.61 3.50
N TYR A 91 -1.79 -0.54 4.24
CA TYR A 91 -2.15 -0.43 5.65
C TYR A 91 -2.12 1.04 6.12
N CYS A 92 -2.96 1.37 7.10
CA CYS A 92 -2.92 2.69 7.73
C CYS A 92 -1.81 2.77 8.80
N GLY A 93 -1.14 3.92 8.93
CA GLY A 93 -0.18 4.18 10.03
C GLY A 93 1.03 5.03 9.69
#